data_AF-X8E0C6-F1
#
_entry.id   AF-X8E0C6-F1
#
_cell.length_a   1.000
_cell.length_b   1.000
_cell.length_c   1.000
_cell.angle_alpha   90.00
_cell.angle_beta   90.00
_cell.angle_gamma   90.00
#
_symmetry.space_group_name_H-M   'P 1'
#
loop_
_entity.id
_entity.type
_entity.pdbx_description
1 polymer ?
#
loop_
_entity_poly.entity_id
_entity_poly.type
_entity_poly.pdbx_seq_one_letter_code
_entity_poly.pdbx_strand_id
1 'polypeptide(L)'
;MLGVHLDSAACSRQSVETLRAVAQHAEHEAQIGGYVAQEAATPVLEAGRAAVRQLTGMPEAHVQFTTGAADALRTLLQAWPADAGRVIACLPGEFGPNLMIMNHFGFTPVWLPVDGDGRADADGIEVFLRHEKIDLLHLTVVGSHRGTVQPAAEVVALARAGRGARRRRRRTGPGAYRLHVWGGCHVCAVA
;
A
#
# COMPACT_ATOMS: atom_id res chain seq x y z
N MET A 1 -37.11 -8.86 0.87
CA MET A 1 -36.03 -9.83 1.15
C MET A 1 -34.75 -9.22 0.61
N LEU A 2 -33.73 -8.98 1.44
CA LEU A 2 -32.42 -8.55 0.96
C LEU A 2 -31.79 -9.76 0.25
N GLY A 3 -31.37 -9.58 -1.01
CA GLY A 3 -30.75 -10.64 -1.80
C GLY A 3 -29.38 -11.07 -1.27
N VAL A 4 -28.76 -12.05 -1.92
CA VAL A 4 -27.38 -12.45 -1.63
C VAL A 4 -26.43 -11.31 -2.03
N HIS A 5 -25.57 -10.86 -1.11
CA HIS A 5 -24.57 -9.83 -1.38
C HIS A 5 -23.40 -10.42 -2.18
N LEU A 6 -23.22 -9.97 -3.42
CA LEU A 6 -22.16 -10.42 -4.32
C LEU A 6 -21.16 -9.29 -4.69
N ASP A 7 -21.25 -8.14 -4.03
CA ASP A 7 -20.47 -6.93 -4.35
C ASP A 7 -19.37 -6.62 -3.31
N SER A 8 -18.76 -7.67 -2.76
CA SER A 8 -17.73 -7.53 -1.71
C SER A 8 -16.48 -6.80 -2.19
N ALA A 9 -16.19 -6.85 -3.50
CA ALA A 9 -15.04 -6.18 -4.11
C ALA A 9 -15.23 -4.65 -4.22
N ALA A 10 -16.48 -4.16 -4.27
CA ALA A 10 -16.76 -2.74 -4.17
C ALA A 10 -16.82 -2.27 -2.72
N CYS A 11 -17.62 -2.95 -1.88
CA CYS A 11 -17.70 -2.66 -0.46
C CYS A 11 -18.14 -3.91 0.32
N SER A 12 -17.24 -4.39 1.18
CA SER A 12 -17.52 -5.53 2.04
C SER A 12 -18.42 -5.13 3.21
N ARG A 13 -19.20 -6.10 3.71
CA ARG A 13 -20.02 -5.91 4.91
C ARG A 13 -19.12 -5.81 6.13
N GLN A 14 -19.32 -4.80 6.96
CA GLN A 14 -18.64 -4.69 8.25
C GLN A 14 -19.11 -5.80 9.19
N SER A 15 -18.21 -6.34 10.00
CA SER A 15 -18.58 -7.27 11.07
C SER A 15 -19.33 -6.53 12.17
N VAL A 16 -20.14 -7.28 12.93
CA VAL A 16 -20.88 -6.71 14.07
C VAL A 16 -19.90 -6.21 15.14
N GLU A 17 -18.77 -6.88 15.29
CA GLU A 17 -17.70 -6.53 16.21
C GLU A 17 -17.07 -5.17 15.85
N THR A 18 -16.82 -4.92 14.55
CA THR A 18 -16.35 -3.60 14.08
C THR A 18 -17.37 -2.51 14.39
N LEU A 19 -18.65 -2.75 14.09
CA LEU A 19 -19.71 -1.78 14.35
C LEU A 19 -19.81 -1.42 15.84
N ARG A 20 -19.75 -2.43 16.72
CA ARG A 20 -19.79 -2.24 18.17
C ARG A 20 -18.57 -1.46 18.67
N ALA A 21 -17.36 -1.78 18.21
CA ALA A 21 -16.15 -1.08 18.62
C ALA A 21 -16.17 0.41 18.23
N VAL A 22 -16.63 0.72 17.02
CA VAL A 22 -16.78 2.11 16.55
C VAL A 22 -17.84 2.86 17.37
N ALA A 23 -19.00 2.24 17.60
CA ALA A 23 -20.06 2.85 18.40
C ALA A 23 -19.60 3.13 19.85
N GLN A 24 -18.95 2.15 20.48
CA GLN A 24 -18.41 2.28 21.83
C GLN A 24 -17.41 3.44 21.92
N HIS A 25 -16.52 3.61 20.93
CA HIS A 25 -15.57 4.71 20.92
C HIS A 25 -16.27 6.06 20.79
N ALA A 26 -17.22 6.19 19.86
CA ALA A 26 -17.99 7.43 19.66
C ALA A 26 -18.82 7.83 20.89
N GLU A 27 -19.42 6.86 21.57
CA GLU A 27 -20.13 7.09 22.84
C GLU A 27 -19.17 7.58 23.93
N HIS A 28 -17.97 7.01 24.00
CA HIS A 28 -16.95 7.44 24.96
C HIS A 28 -16.46 8.86 24.67
N GLU A 29 -16.21 9.21 23.40
CA GLU A 29 -15.88 10.58 22.99
C GLU A 29 -16.94 11.59 23.45
N ALA A 30 -18.23 11.24 23.33
CA ALA A 30 -19.32 12.10 23.76
C ALA A 30 -19.37 12.30 25.29
N GLN A 31 -18.86 11.34 26.07
CA GLN A 31 -18.86 11.39 27.54
C GLN A 31 -17.69 12.19 28.11
N ILE A 32 -16.49 12.04 27.54
CA ILE A 32 -15.25 12.56 28.13
C ILE A 32 -14.49 13.55 27.23
N GLY A 33 -14.99 13.81 26.02
CA GLY A 33 -14.35 14.66 25.02
C GLY A 33 -13.33 13.93 24.14
N GLY A 34 -13.23 14.34 22.88
CA GLY A 34 -12.45 13.65 21.85
C GLY A 34 -10.97 13.47 22.17
N TYR A 35 -10.26 14.52 22.63
CA TYR A 35 -8.83 14.40 22.94
C TYR A 35 -8.55 13.46 24.12
N VAL A 36 -9.40 13.46 25.14
CA VAL A 36 -9.25 12.56 26.31
C VAL A 36 -9.57 11.12 25.91
N ALA A 37 -10.61 10.92 25.11
CA ALA A 37 -10.96 9.61 24.56
C ALA A 37 -9.87 9.06 23.61
N GLN A 38 -9.24 9.92 22.81
CA GLN A 38 -8.09 9.57 21.97
C GLN A 38 -6.91 9.07 22.81
N GLU A 39 -6.54 9.80 23.87
CA GLU A 39 -5.46 9.40 24.77
C GLU A 39 -5.78 8.06 25.43
N ALA A 40 -7.01 7.89 25.94
CA ALA A 40 -7.50 6.65 26.51
C ALA A 40 -7.51 5.47 25.52
N ALA A 41 -7.64 5.73 24.22
CA ALA A 41 -7.63 4.72 23.16
C ALA A 41 -6.21 4.24 22.78
N THR A 42 -5.15 4.86 23.31
CA THR A 42 -3.75 4.49 23.01
C THR A 42 -3.48 2.98 23.06
N PRO A 43 -3.87 2.23 24.12
CA PRO A 43 -3.63 0.79 24.18
C PRO A 43 -4.30 0.00 23.04
N VAL A 44 -5.53 0.39 22.66
CA VAL A 44 -6.28 -0.26 21.57
C VAL A 44 -5.63 0.04 20.21
N LEU A 45 -5.14 1.28 20.02
CA LEU A 45 -4.42 1.66 18.80
C LEU A 45 -3.09 0.90 18.66
N GLU A 46 -2.34 0.73 19.75
CA GLU A 46 -1.09 -0.05 19.73
C GLU A 46 -1.35 -1.54 19.46
N ALA A 47 -2.41 -2.11 20.05
CA ALA A 47 -2.86 -3.46 19.73
C ALA A 47 -3.27 -3.58 18.25
N GLY A 48 -3.96 -2.57 17.70
CA GLY A 48 -4.30 -2.50 16.29
C GLY A 48 -3.06 -2.48 15.38
N ARG A 49 -2.04 -1.68 15.72
CA ARG A 49 -0.77 -1.67 14.97
C ARG A 49 -0.08 -3.03 15.00
N ALA A 50 -0.08 -3.70 16.16
CA ALA A 50 0.46 -5.06 16.28
C ALA A 50 -0.31 -6.06 15.41
N ALA A 51 -1.65 -5.98 15.39
CA ALA A 51 -2.48 -6.82 14.54
C ALA A 51 -2.20 -6.60 13.04
N VAL A 52 -2.01 -5.36 12.59
CA VAL A 52 -1.63 -5.05 11.20
C VAL A 52 -0.26 -5.65 10.84
N ARG A 53 0.73 -5.53 11.72
CA ARG A 53 2.06 -6.14 11.52
C ARG A 53 1.96 -7.66 11.37
N GLN A 54 1.17 -8.31 12.22
CA GLN A 54 0.93 -9.75 12.16
C GLN A 54 0.21 -10.15 10.86
N LEU A 55 -0.89 -9.45 10.53
CA LEU A 55 -1.69 -9.71 9.33
C LEU A 55 -0.86 -9.60 8.04
N THR A 56 0.09 -8.68 8.02
CA THR A 56 0.95 -8.46 6.84
C THR A 56 2.26 -9.24 6.86
N GLY A 57 2.56 -9.97 7.94
CA GLY A 57 3.83 -10.66 8.09
C GLY A 57 5.04 -9.72 8.15
N MET A 58 4.85 -8.49 8.62
CA MET A 58 5.86 -7.44 8.69
C MET A 58 6.09 -6.98 10.14
N PRO A 59 6.82 -7.75 10.96
CA PRO A 59 6.97 -7.46 12.39
C PRO A 59 7.67 -6.14 12.69
N GLU A 60 8.57 -5.70 11.81
CA GLU A 60 9.33 -4.45 11.99
C GLU A 60 8.64 -3.23 11.33
N ALA A 61 7.41 -3.38 10.84
CA ALA A 61 6.75 -2.27 10.15
C ALA A 61 6.33 -1.16 11.11
N HIS A 62 6.62 0.07 10.72
CA HIS A 62 5.98 1.26 11.27
C HIS A 62 4.57 1.39 10.67
N VAL A 63 3.55 1.22 11.51
CA VAL A 63 2.15 1.28 11.11
C VAL A 63 1.56 2.64 11.47
N GLN A 64 1.00 3.33 10.49
CA GLN A 64 0.24 4.57 10.67
C GLN A 64 -1.18 4.34 10.17
N PHE A 65 -2.17 4.77 10.95
CA PHE A 65 -3.57 4.75 10.53
C PHE A 65 -3.91 6.03 9.79
N THR A 66 -4.67 5.91 8.71
CA THR A 66 -5.23 7.01 7.93
C THR A 66 -6.73 6.81 7.80
N THR A 67 -7.42 7.79 7.21
CA THR A 67 -8.88 7.69 7.00
C THR A 67 -9.26 6.69 5.91
N GLY A 68 -8.27 6.23 5.13
CA GLY A 68 -8.46 5.18 4.15
C GLY A 68 -7.29 5.04 3.19
N ALA A 69 -7.52 4.17 2.22
CA ALA A 69 -6.57 3.79 1.19
C ALA A 69 -6.02 4.97 0.36
N ALA A 70 -6.94 5.74 -0.22
CA ALA A 70 -6.59 6.91 -1.01
C ALA A 70 -5.81 7.93 -0.18
N ASP A 71 -6.24 8.18 1.07
CA ASP A 71 -5.58 9.09 2.00
C ASP A 71 -4.14 8.65 2.30
N ALA A 72 -3.92 7.35 2.59
CA ALA A 72 -2.58 6.81 2.79
C ALA A 72 -1.65 7.04 1.58
N LEU A 73 -2.14 6.81 0.35
CA LEU A 73 -1.36 7.07 -0.85
C LEU A 73 -1.08 8.57 -1.01
N ARG A 74 -2.07 9.44 -0.81
CA ARG A 74 -1.88 10.90 -0.87
C ARG A 74 -0.83 11.36 0.14
N THR A 75 -0.92 10.92 1.39
CA THR A 75 0.07 11.23 2.43
C THR A 75 1.47 10.78 2.02
N LEU A 76 1.61 9.54 1.49
CA LEU A 76 2.89 9.02 1.01
C LEU A 76 3.49 9.88 -0.10
N LEU A 77 2.70 10.23 -1.13
CA LEU A 77 3.17 10.99 -2.28
C LEU A 77 3.40 12.47 -1.95
N GLN A 78 2.63 13.04 -1.03
CA GLN A 78 2.82 14.39 -0.51
C GLN A 78 4.12 14.52 0.28
N ALA A 79 4.47 13.51 1.06
CA ALA A 79 5.73 13.46 1.81
C ALA A 79 6.94 13.02 0.97
N TRP A 80 6.75 12.76 -0.33
CA TRP A 80 7.83 12.31 -1.21
C TRP A 80 8.88 13.42 -1.41
N PRO A 81 10.19 13.13 -1.30
CA PRO A 81 11.23 14.14 -1.43
C PRO A 81 11.17 14.88 -2.77
N ALA A 82 11.28 16.20 -2.74
CA ALA A 82 11.19 17.02 -3.95
C ALA A 82 12.37 16.82 -4.91
N ASP A 83 13.52 16.38 -4.38
CA ASP A 83 14.75 16.07 -5.11
C ASP A 83 14.79 14.60 -5.62
N ALA A 84 13.86 13.76 -5.19
CA ALA A 84 13.69 12.42 -5.74
C ALA A 84 13.00 12.47 -7.11
N GLY A 85 13.27 11.48 -7.96
CA GLY A 85 12.51 11.35 -9.20
C GLY A 85 11.06 10.95 -8.93
N ARG A 86 10.24 11.03 -9.98
CA ARG A 86 8.80 10.76 -9.93
C ARG A 86 8.39 9.64 -10.89
N VAL A 87 9.29 8.70 -11.20
CA VAL A 87 8.95 7.52 -12.00
C VAL A 87 8.43 6.43 -11.06
N ILE A 88 7.19 5.98 -11.28
CA ILE A 88 6.56 4.93 -10.45
C ILE A 88 6.27 3.68 -11.27
N ALA A 89 6.78 2.54 -10.83
CA ALA A 89 6.51 1.24 -11.44
C ALA A 89 5.21 0.66 -10.89
N CYS A 90 4.29 0.31 -11.79
CA CYS A 90 3.02 -0.33 -11.48
C CYS A 90 2.81 -1.54 -12.40
N LEU A 91 1.97 -2.49 -11.99
CA LEU A 91 1.45 -3.49 -12.93
C LEU A 91 0.32 -2.88 -13.77
N PRO A 92 0.07 -3.35 -15.01
CA PRO A 92 -1.06 -2.90 -15.82
C PRO A 92 -2.43 -3.04 -15.14
N GLY A 93 -2.58 -4.00 -14.22
CA GLY A 93 -3.79 -4.21 -13.42
C GLY A 93 -3.94 -3.29 -12.19
N GLU A 94 -3.21 -2.17 -12.13
CA GLU A 94 -3.31 -1.21 -11.03
C GLU A 94 -4.72 -0.60 -10.92
N PHE A 95 -5.12 -0.24 -9.71
CA PHE A 95 -6.43 0.36 -9.47
C PHE A 95 -6.46 1.80 -10.00
N GLY A 96 -7.40 2.10 -10.91
CA GLY A 96 -7.49 3.40 -11.60
C GLY A 96 -7.39 4.63 -10.69
N PRO A 97 -8.11 4.70 -9.57
CA PRO A 97 -7.97 5.80 -8.61
C PRO A 97 -6.55 6.02 -8.06
N ASN A 98 -5.75 4.95 -7.89
CA ASN A 98 -4.36 5.08 -7.49
C ASN A 98 -3.54 5.82 -8.58
N LEU A 99 -3.72 5.44 -9.85
CA LEU A 99 -3.07 6.10 -10.99
C LEU A 99 -3.44 7.58 -11.09
N MET A 100 -4.71 7.92 -10.83
CA MET A 100 -5.18 9.32 -10.83
C MET A 100 -4.51 10.13 -9.71
N ILE A 101 -4.37 9.54 -8.51
CA ILE A 101 -3.65 10.16 -7.40
C ILE A 101 -2.16 10.34 -7.75
N MET A 102 -1.52 9.31 -8.30
CA MET A 102 -0.12 9.38 -8.73
C MET A 102 0.12 10.51 -9.74
N ASN A 103 -0.72 10.59 -10.78
CA ASN A 103 -0.64 11.63 -11.79
C ASN A 103 -0.87 13.03 -11.19
N HIS A 104 -1.82 13.17 -10.26
CA HIS A 104 -2.05 14.44 -9.55
C HIS A 104 -0.81 14.94 -8.80
N PHE A 105 -0.02 14.02 -8.23
CA PHE A 105 1.25 14.35 -7.57
C PHE A 105 2.46 14.36 -8.52
N GLY A 106 2.23 14.36 -9.85
CA GLY A 106 3.27 14.46 -10.86
C GLY A 106 4.13 13.21 -11.03
N PHE A 107 3.64 12.03 -10.60
CA PHE A 107 4.29 10.76 -10.88
C PHE A 107 3.92 10.24 -12.26
N THR A 108 4.93 9.73 -12.97
CA THR A 108 4.78 9.08 -14.28
C THR A 108 4.79 7.56 -14.09
N PRO A 109 3.66 6.88 -14.31
CA PRO A 109 3.60 5.43 -14.26
C PRO A 109 4.41 4.79 -15.39
N VAL A 110 5.18 3.77 -15.06
CA VAL A 110 5.81 2.84 -16.00
C VAL A 110 5.34 1.42 -15.67
N TRP A 111 5.15 0.62 -16.71
CA TRP A 111 4.49 -0.68 -16.56
C TRP A 111 5.52 -1.80 -16.36
N LEU A 112 5.35 -2.54 -15.27
CA LEU A 112 6.06 -3.78 -15.03
C LEU A 112 5.55 -4.87 -15.98
N PRO A 113 6.44 -5.74 -16.50
CA PRO A 113 6.04 -6.88 -17.31
C PRO A 113 5.06 -7.81 -16.59
N VAL A 114 4.14 -8.39 -17.36
CA VAL A 114 3.15 -9.37 -16.92
C VAL A 114 3.03 -10.51 -17.91
N ASP A 115 2.56 -11.66 -17.44
CA ASP A 115 2.16 -12.78 -18.28
C ASP A 115 0.81 -12.54 -19.00
N GLY A 116 0.34 -13.56 -19.72
CA GLY A 116 -0.94 -13.50 -20.45
C GLY A 116 -2.17 -13.29 -19.58
N ASP A 117 -2.08 -13.55 -18.27
CA ASP A 117 -3.17 -13.41 -17.30
C ASP A 117 -3.08 -12.09 -16.49
N GLY A 118 -2.08 -11.25 -16.79
CA GLY A 118 -1.84 -9.99 -16.11
C GLY A 118 -1.18 -10.17 -14.72
N ARG A 119 -0.62 -11.35 -14.45
CA ARG A 119 0.19 -11.61 -13.26
C ARG A 119 1.63 -11.19 -13.53
N ALA A 120 2.30 -10.66 -12.51
CA ALA A 120 3.67 -10.17 -12.62
C ALA A 120 4.62 -11.24 -13.18
N ASP A 121 5.31 -10.90 -14.28
CA ASP A 121 6.34 -11.74 -14.90
C ASP A 121 7.68 -11.46 -14.20
N ALA A 122 8.11 -12.39 -13.33
CA ALA A 122 9.30 -12.22 -12.51
C ALA A 122 10.59 -12.01 -13.35
N ASP A 123 10.76 -12.79 -14.42
CA ASP A 123 11.94 -12.73 -15.28
C ASP A 123 11.95 -11.39 -16.05
N GLY A 124 10.81 -11.01 -16.62
CA GLY A 124 10.64 -9.73 -17.29
C GLY A 124 10.87 -8.55 -16.34
N ILE A 125 10.34 -8.61 -15.12
CA ILE A 125 10.53 -7.58 -14.09
C ILE A 125 12.00 -7.46 -13.69
N GLU A 126 12.73 -8.57 -13.56
CA GLU A 126 14.15 -8.53 -13.25
C GLU A 126 14.94 -7.82 -14.37
N VAL A 127 14.65 -8.13 -15.64
CA VAL A 127 15.24 -7.45 -16.80
C VAL A 127 14.87 -5.96 -16.81
N PHE A 128 13.60 -5.63 -16.57
CA PHE A 128 13.11 -4.26 -16.49
C PHE A 128 13.87 -3.45 -15.44
N LEU A 129 13.98 -3.97 -14.21
CA LEU A 129 14.64 -3.29 -13.09
C LEU A 129 16.15 -3.08 -13.29
N ARG A 130 16.80 -3.88 -14.15
CA ARG A 130 18.20 -3.65 -14.54
C ARG A 130 18.34 -2.38 -15.38
N HIS A 131 17.42 -2.11 -16.30
CA HIS A 131 17.54 -1.06 -17.30
C HIS A 131 16.80 0.23 -16.92
N GLU A 132 15.60 0.13 -16.33
CA GLU A 132 14.70 1.26 -16.10
C GLU A 132 14.92 1.93 -14.76
N LYS A 133 15.13 3.26 -14.74
CA LYS A 133 15.26 4.01 -13.48
C LYS A 133 13.87 4.31 -12.93
N ILE A 134 13.53 3.66 -11.81
CA ILE A 134 12.28 3.92 -11.07
C ILE A 134 12.59 4.46 -9.68
N ASP A 135 11.70 5.31 -9.18
CA ASP A 135 11.82 5.94 -7.87
C ASP A 135 10.87 5.29 -6.85
N LEU A 136 9.73 4.77 -7.30
CA LEU A 136 8.74 4.12 -6.46
C LEU A 136 8.19 2.86 -7.15
N LEU A 137 7.84 1.82 -6.39
CA LEU A 137 7.16 0.64 -6.90
C LEU A 137 5.86 0.43 -6.10
N HIS A 138 4.73 0.43 -6.81
CA HIS A 138 3.41 0.31 -6.22
C HIS A 138 2.67 -0.91 -6.79
N LEU A 139 2.07 -1.71 -5.91
CA LEU A 139 1.38 -2.94 -6.26
C LEU A 139 -0.02 -3.01 -5.65
N THR A 140 -1.01 -3.13 -6.50
CA THR A 140 -2.28 -3.79 -6.15
C THR A 140 -2.06 -5.31 -6.11
N VAL A 141 -2.02 -5.93 -4.92
CA VAL A 141 -1.72 -7.38 -4.81
C VAL A 141 -2.87 -8.24 -5.32
N VAL A 142 -4.11 -7.81 -5.12
CA VAL A 142 -5.28 -8.52 -5.62
C VAL A 142 -6.10 -7.54 -6.45
N GLY A 143 -6.22 -7.78 -7.75
CA GLY A 143 -6.99 -6.86 -8.61
C GLY A 143 -8.48 -6.93 -8.30
N SER A 144 -9.12 -5.83 -7.91
CA SER A 144 -10.57 -5.81 -7.60
C SER A 144 -11.46 -6.17 -8.79
N HIS A 145 -10.97 -5.98 -10.02
CA HIS A 145 -11.70 -6.20 -11.27
C HIS A 145 -11.56 -7.63 -11.82
N ARG A 146 -10.48 -8.34 -11.47
CA ARG A 146 -10.13 -9.66 -12.05
C ARG A 146 -9.79 -10.73 -11.02
N GLY A 147 -9.59 -10.37 -9.76
CA GLY A 147 -9.17 -11.29 -8.69
C GLY A 147 -7.72 -11.80 -8.84
N THR A 148 -6.96 -11.33 -9.84
CA THR A 148 -5.56 -11.76 -10.04
C THR A 148 -4.75 -11.42 -8.80
N VAL A 149 -4.23 -12.46 -8.15
CA VAL A 149 -3.28 -12.34 -7.05
C VAL A 149 -1.88 -12.17 -7.63
N GLN A 150 -1.12 -11.21 -7.12
CA GLN A 150 0.24 -10.90 -7.57
C GLN A 150 1.28 -11.53 -6.63
N PRO A 151 2.44 -11.98 -7.15
CA PRO A 151 3.54 -12.52 -6.33
C PRO A 151 4.30 -11.39 -5.62
N ALA A 152 3.64 -10.70 -4.67
CA ALA A 152 4.18 -9.50 -4.05
C ALA A 152 5.56 -9.74 -3.41
N ALA A 153 5.75 -10.82 -2.65
CA ALA A 153 7.04 -11.11 -2.00
C ALA A 153 8.20 -11.26 -2.99
N GLU A 154 7.95 -11.87 -4.15
CA GLU A 154 8.95 -12.07 -5.21
C GLU A 154 9.30 -10.75 -5.89
N VAL A 155 8.29 -9.97 -6.31
CA VAL A 155 8.51 -8.64 -6.92
C VAL A 155 9.31 -7.73 -5.99
N VAL A 156 9.07 -7.83 -4.69
CA VAL A 156 9.81 -7.08 -3.66
C VAL A 156 11.25 -7.52 -3.56
N ALA A 157 11.51 -8.83 -3.58
CA ALA A 157 12.86 -9.35 -3.56
C ALA A 157 13.65 -8.87 -4.79
N LEU A 158 13.03 -8.89 -5.98
CA LEU A 158 13.62 -8.38 -7.22
C LEU A 158 13.92 -6.88 -7.14
N ALA A 159 12.98 -6.07 -6.64
CA ALA A 159 13.17 -4.62 -6.46
C ALA A 159 14.33 -4.31 -5.50
N ARG A 160 14.45 -5.03 -4.38
CA ARG A 160 15.54 -4.89 -3.42
C ARG A 160 16.90 -5.29 -4.04
N ALA A 161 16.94 -6.38 -4.80
CA ALA A 161 18.14 -6.82 -5.50
C ALA A 161 18.61 -5.79 -6.55
N GLY A 162 17.68 -5.26 -7.35
CA GLY A 162 17.95 -4.20 -8.33
C GLY A 162 18.49 -2.91 -7.70
N ARG A 163 17.99 -2.52 -6.52
CA ARG A 163 18.52 -1.39 -5.73
C ARG A 163 19.97 -1.61 -5.34
N GLY A 164 20.30 -2.79 -4.79
CA GLY A 164 21.64 -3.14 -4.35
C GLY A 164 22.65 -3.08 -5.49
N ALA A 165 22.30 -3.62 -6.65
CA ALA A 165 23.13 -3.60 -7.85
C ALA A 165 23.43 -2.17 -8.34
N ARG A 166 22.44 -1.27 -8.29
CA ARG A 166 22.61 0.13 -8.72
C ARG A 166 23.40 0.99 -7.75
N ARG A 167 23.19 0.83 -6.44
CA ARG A 167 24.02 1.50 -5.42
C ARG A 167 25.50 1.15 -5.56
N ARG A 168 25.82 -0.11 -5.91
CA ARG A 168 27.22 -0.52 -6.16
C ARG A 168 27.81 0.13 -7.43
N ARG A 169 26.98 0.47 -8.41
CA ARG A 169 27.40 1.10 -9.68
C ARG A 169 27.47 2.63 -9.64
N ARG A 170 26.79 3.31 -8.70
CA ARG A 170 26.77 4.78 -8.57
C ARG A 170 27.06 5.23 -7.15
N ARG A 171 28.09 6.06 -6.96
CA ARG A 171 28.51 6.67 -5.68
C ARG A 171 27.67 7.91 -5.26
N THR A 172 26.50 8.13 -5.85
CA THR A 172 25.68 9.35 -5.64
C THR A 172 24.19 9.06 -5.48
N GLY A 173 23.59 9.61 -4.41
CA GLY A 173 22.15 9.85 -4.23
C GLY A 173 21.28 8.66 -3.75
N PRO A 174 20.29 8.89 -2.86
CA PRO A 174 19.41 7.83 -2.36
C PRO A 174 18.38 7.43 -3.42
N GLY A 175 18.71 6.49 -4.29
CA GLY A 175 17.69 5.72 -5.02
C GLY A 175 16.90 4.88 -4.01
N ALA A 176 15.69 5.31 -3.67
CA ALA A 176 14.85 4.73 -2.63
C ALA A 176 13.64 4.04 -3.25
N TYR A 177 13.81 2.79 -3.70
CA TYR A 177 12.66 1.94 -4.03
C TYR A 177 11.87 1.73 -2.73
N ARG A 178 10.72 2.39 -2.60
CA ARG A 178 9.74 2.08 -1.56
C ARG A 178 8.68 1.16 -2.17
N LEU A 179 8.26 0.18 -1.41
CA LEU A 179 7.23 -0.76 -1.81
C LEU A 179 5.94 -0.40 -1.09
N HIS A 180 4.85 -0.36 -1.85
CA HIS A 180 3.51 -0.24 -1.32
C HIS A 180 2.64 -1.43 -1.78
N VAL A 181 2.04 -2.15 -0.83
CA VAL A 181 1.32 -3.42 -1.05
C VAL A 181 -0.14 -3.25 -0.61
N TRP A 182 -1.09 -3.52 -1.51
CA TRP A 182 -2.53 -3.49 -1.21
C TRP A 182 -3.12 -4.86 -0.86
N GLY A 183 -3.79 -4.92 0.29
CA GLY A 183 -4.79 -5.95 0.62
C GLY A 183 -5.68 -5.44 1.75
N GLY A 184 -6.72 -4.65 1.45
CA GLY A 184 -7.68 -4.10 2.43
C GLY A 184 -7.13 -3.08 3.44
N CYS A 185 -5.83 -3.07 3.71
CA CYS A 185 -5.09 -2.10 4.49
C CYS A 185 -3.87 -1.64 3.68
N HIS A 186 -3.61 -0.33 3.65
CA HIS A 186 -2.39 0.20 3.06
C HIS A 186 -1.24 -0.09 4.01
N VAL A 187 -0.37 -1.04 3.65
CA VAL A 187 0.88 -1.25 4.37
C VAL A 187 2.03 -0.75 3.50
N CYS A 188 2.58 0.39 3.93
CA CYS A 188 3.77 0.97 3.32
C CYS A 188 5.00 0.40 4.01
N ALA A 189 5.78 -0.41 3.28
CA ALA A 189 7.10 -0.84 3.73
C ALA A 189 8.12 0.23 3.32
N VAL A 190 8.42 1.17 4.22
CA VAL A 190 9.55 2.09 4.02
C VAL A 190 10.82 1.40 4.48
N ALA A 191 11.78 1.22 3.55
CA ALA A 191 13.14 0.73 3.84
C ALA A 191 14.21 1.63 3.21
#